data_AF-A0AAU2AJU3-F1
#
_entry.id   AF-A0AAU2AJU3-F1
#
_cell.length_a   1.000
_cell.length_b   1.000
_cell.length_c   1.000
_cell.angle_alpha   90.00
_cell.angle_beta   90.00
_cell.angle_gamma   90.00
#
_symmetry.space_group_name_H-M   'P 1'
#
loop_
_entity.id
_entity.type
_entity.pdbx_description
1 polymer ?
#
loop_
_entity_poly.entity_id
_entity_poly.type
_entity_poly.pdbx_seq_one_letter_code
_entity_poly.pdbx_strand_id
1 'polypeptide(L)'
;MRYAQGGGLTDAERAARERIRLQAVVRFEGGEKNREIAASLRVSERSVERWRRQWRERGQDGVQPKGSPGRPRLSDAQMDRLERELERGPLAHGWEDPRWTLARVKTLIGRMFHVSYTVEGTWRLLKRHGWSWQQPARRAIERDDEAVELWRKEVWLQVKAPRRLAEPGWSSRTKPGRR
;
A
#
# COMPACT_ATOMS: atom_id res chain seq x y z
N MET A 1 12.58 3.57 1.27
CA MET A 1 12.03 3.73 2.63
C MET A 1 10.64 3.09 2.67
N ARG A 2 10.44 2.12 3.58
CA ARG A 2 9.22 1.28 3.68
C ARG A 2 8.13 2.03 4.46
N TYR A 3 6.92 2.10 3.91
CA TYR A 3 5.70 2.44 4.66
C TYR A 3 4.73 1.27 4.57
N ALA A 4 4.00 1.00 5.66
CA ALA A 4 3.08 -0.13 5.75
C ALA A 4 1.86 0.03 4.81
N GLN A 5 1.69 -1.00 3.97
CA GLN A 5 0.42 -1.59 3.51
C GLN A 5 -0.61 -0.66 2.84
N GLY A 6 -0.59 -0.62 1.51
CA GLY A 6 -1.61 0.05 0.70
C GLY A 6 -2.41 -0.92 -0.19
N GLY A 7 -3.69 -1.13 0.14
CA GLY A 7 -4.74 -1.46 -0.85
C GLY A 7 -5.00 -2.92 -1.19
N GLY A 8 -4.68 -3.85 -0.29
CA GLY A 8 -5.14 -5.24 -0.32
C GLY A 8 -5.03 -5.81 1.09
N LEU A 9 -5.86 -6.80 1.46
CA LEU A 9 -5.70 -7.43 2.78
C LEU A 9 -4.30 -8.00 2.89
N THR A 10 -3.61 -7.78 4.01
CA THR A 10 -2.34 -8.45 4.32
C THR A 10 -2.56 -9.96 4.49
N ASP A 11 -1.51 -10.78 4.44
CA ASP A 11 -1.61 -12.21 4.80
C ASP A 11 -2.17 -12.39 6.22
N ALA A 12 -1.75 -11.54 7.16
CA ALA A 12 -2.23 -11.56 8.52
C ALA A 12 -3.74 -11.23 8.62
N GLU A 13 -4.23 -10.26 7.85
CA GLU A 13 -5.64 -9.91 7.80
C GLU A 13 -6.48 -11.00 7.11
N ARG A 14 -5.93 -11.68 6.10
CA ARG A 14 -6.56 -12.86 5.48
C ARG A 14 -6.71 -13.98 6.49
N ALA A 15 -5.63 -14.34 7.17
CA ALA A 15 -5.62 -15.35 8.21
C ALA A 15 -6.58 -14.98 9.35
N ALA A 16 -6.67 -13.70 9.72
CA ALA A 16 -7.64 -13.24 10.72
C ALA A 16 -9.09 -13.49 10.28
N ARG A 17 -9.44 -13.18 9.03
CA ARG A 17 -10.80 -13.45 8.49
C ARG A 17 -11.09 -14.94 8.36
N GLU A 18 -10.08 -15.74 8.01
CA GLU A 18 -10.20 -17.19 7.95
C GLU A 18 -10.49 -17.78 9.33
N ARG A 19 -9.75 -17.36 10.37
CA ARG A 19 -10.03 -17.75 11.76
C ARG A 19 -11.45 -17.44 12.19
N ILE A 20 -11.97 -16.25 11.87
CA ILE A 20 -13.36 -15.87 12.19
C ILE A 20 -14.36 -16.84 11.53
N ARG A 21 -14.12 -17.21 10.27
CA ARG A 21 -14.99 -18.15 9.54
C ARG A 21 -14.94 -19.56 10.12
N LEU A 22 -13.77 -20.04 10.52
CA LEU A 22 -13.62 -21.34 11.18
C LEU A 22 -14.31 -21.35 12.55
N GLN A 23 -14.20 -20.28 13.34
CA GLN A 23 -14.94 -20.14 14.59
C GLN A 23 -16.46 -20.17 14.37
N ALA A 24 -16.96 -19.57 13.28
CA ALA A 24 -18.37 -19.66 12.93
C ALA A 24 -18.80 -21.12 12.63
N VAL A 25 -17.96 -21.90 11.94
CA VAL A 25 -18.22 -23.32 11.64
C VAL A 25 -18.36 -24.16 12.91
N VAL A 26 -17.42 -24.02 13.86
CA VAL A 26 -17.48 -24.73 15.15
C VAL A 26 -18.79 -24.42 15.90
N ARG A 27 -19.25 -23.17 15.85
CA ARG A 27 -20.51 -22.76 16.47
C ARG A 27 -21.75 -23.23 15.71
N PHE A 28 -21.63 -23.45 14.40
CA PHE A 28 -22.69 -24.07 13.61
C PHE A 28 -22.91 -25.53 14.02
N GLU A 29 -21.82 -26.26 14.26
CA GLU A 29 -21.83 -27.64 14.77
C GLU A 29 -22.43 -27.71 16.18
N GLY A 30 -22.13 -26.72 17.03
CA GLY A 30 -22.74 -26.56 18.35
C GLY A 30 -24.20 -26.09 18.36
N GLY A 31 -24.80 -25.81 17.20
CA GLY A 31 -26.21 -25.45 17.10
C GLY A 31 -26.57 -24.01 17.53
N GLU A 32 -25.59 -23.13 17.76
CA GLU A 32 -25.81 -21.74 18.19
C GLU A 32 -26.62 -20.94 17.17
N LYS A 33 -27.35 -19.89 17.59
CA LYS A 33 -28.16 -19.07 16.67
C LYS A 33 -27.28 -18.09 15.90
N ASN A 34 -27.64 -17.81 14.64
CA ASN A 34 -26.87 -16.89 13.77
C ASN A 34 -26.64 -15.51 14.40
N ARG A 35 -27.63 -14.98 15.12
CA ARG A 35 -27.55 -13.70 15.81
C ARG A 35 -26.49 -13.67 16.91
N GLU A 36 -26.41 -14.75 17.70
CA GLU A 36 -25.44 -14.90 18.78
C GLU A 36 -24.02 -15.03 18.22
N ILE A 37 -23.86 -15.83 17.16
CA ILE A 37 -22.60 -16.00 16.44
C ILE A 37 -22.15 -14.66 15.84
N ALA A 38 -23.05 -13.91 15.20
CA ALA A 38 -22.76 -12.61 14.60
C ALA A 38 -22.28 -11.59 15.64
N ALA A 39 -23.00 -11.49 16.76
CA ALA A 39 -22.63 -10.62 17.87
C ALA A 39 -21.26 -10.98 18.46
N SER A 40 -21.01 -12.27 18.70
CA SER A 40 -19.75 -12.73 19.29
C SER A 40 -18.55 -12.54 18.36
N LEU A 41 -18.73 -12.76 17.06
CA LEU A 41 -17.67 -12.63 16.05
C LEU A 41 -17.54 -11.21 15.49
N ARG A 42 -18.40 -10.28 15.93
CA ARG A 42 -18.47 -8.89 15.44
C ARG A 42 -18.61 -8.79 13.92
N VAL A 43 -19.43 -9.65 13.34
CA VAL A 43 -19.76 -9.66 11.90
C VAL A 43 -21.27 -9.45 11.71
N SER A 44 -21.68 -9.10 10.49
CA SER A 44 -23.12 -8.97 10.20
C SER A 44 -23.83 -10.32 10.20
N GLU A 45 -25.07 -10.36 10.70
CA GLU A 45 -25.93 -11.56 10.68
C GLU A 45 -26.05 -12.14 9.27
N ARG A 46 -26.19 -11.29 8.25
CA ARG A 46 -26.23 -11.67 6.83
C ARG A 46 -24.99 -12.44 6.36
N SER A 47 -23.81 -12.13 6.92
CA SER A 47 -22.57 -12.87 6.62
C SER A 47 -22.62 -14.26 7.21
N VAL A 48 -23.09 -14.37 8.46
CA VAL A 48 -23.25 -15.65 9.18
C VAL A 48 -24.30 -16.53 8.51
N GLU A 49 -25.43 -15.98 8.09
CA GLU A 49 -26.46 -16.69 7.32
C GLU A 49 -25.90 -17.28 6.02
N ARG A 50 -25.14 -16.47 5.27
CA ARG A 50 -24.47 -16.92 4.05
C ARG A 50 -23.47 -18.03 4.34
N TRP A 51 -22.68 -17.93 5.42
CA TRP A 51 -21.75 -18.97 5.82
C TRP A 51 -22.47 -20.25 6.23
N ARG A 52 -23.54 -20.16 7.03
CA ARG A 52 -24.33 -21.32 7.45
C ARG A 52 -24.97 -22.03 6.26
N ARG A 53 -25.47 -21.30 5.27
CA ARG A 53 -26.00 -21.89 4.04
C ARG A 53 -24.92 -22.69 3.30
N GLN A 54 -23.75 -22.08 3.08
CA GLN A 54 -22.64 -22.77 2.41
C GLN A 54 -22.12 -23.97 3.21
N TRP A 55 -22.12 -23.87 4.54
CA TRP A 55 -21.77 -24.96 5.44
C TRP A 55 -22.74 -26.14 5.31
N ARG A 56 -24.05 -25.89 5.25
CA ARG A 56 -25.05 -26.94 5.03
C ARG A 56 -24.92 -27.62 3.67
N GLU A 57 -24.51 -26.88 2.64
CA GLU A 57 -24.37 -27.41 1.28
C GLU A 57 -23.07 -28.19 1.06
N ARG A 58 -21.96 -27.75 1.67
CA ARG A 58 -20.60 -28.23 1.33
C ARG A 58 -19.71 -28.50 2.56
N GLY A 59 -20.29 -28.56 3.75
CA GLY A 59 -19.55 -28.69 5.00
C GLY A 59 -18.60 -27.52 5.26
N GLN A 60 -17.56 -27.77 6.04
CA GLN A 60 -16.52 -26.79 6.38
C GLN A 60 -15.89 -26.14 5.13
N ASP A 61 -15.68 -26.90 4.06
CA ASP A 61 -15.09 -26.44 2.80
C ASP A 61 -15.94 -25.36 2.10
N GLY A 62 -17.25 -25.34 2.34
CA GLY A 62 -18.15 -24.31 1.83
C GLY A 62 -17.92 -22.94 2.48
N VAL A 63 -17.40 -22.90 3.71
CA VAL A 63 -17.19 -21.67 4.48
C VAL A 63 -15.76 -21.17 4.36
N GLN A 64 -14.82 -22.05 4.02
CA GLN A 64 -13.44 -21.65 3.79
C GLN A 64 -13.36 -20.54 2.73
N PRO A 65 -12.47 -19.55 2.90
CA PRO A 65 -12.23 -18.58 1.85
C PRO A 65 -11.84 -19.32 0.56
N LYS A 66 -12.66 -19.22 -0.49
CA LYS A 66 -12.15 -19.49 -1.83
C LYS A 66 -10.98 -18.55 -2.03
N GLY A 67 -9.78 -19.11 -2.20
CA GLY A 67 -8.54 -18.35 -2.32
C GLY A 67 -8.73 -17.17 -3.28
N SER A 68 -8.06 -16.04 -2.99
CA SER A 68 -8.04 -14.93 -3.95
C SER A 68 -7.62 -15.47 -5.32
N PRO A 69 -8.27 -15.07 -6.42
CA PRO A 69 -7.88 -15.51 -7.75
C PRO A 69 -6.44 -15.04 -8.02
N GLY A 70 -5.50 -15.96 -7.86
CA GLY A 70 -4.07 -15.74 -8.05
C GLY A 70 -3.26 -16.04 -6.79
N ARG A 71 -2.75 -17.28 -6.72
CA ARG A 71 -1.52 -17.54 -5.97
C ARG A 71 -0.44 -16.55 -6.44
N PRO A 72 0.34 -15.92 -5.54
CA PRO A 72 1.46 -15.08 -5.95
C PRO A 72 2.36 -15.87 -6.93
N ARG A 73 2.71 -15.27 -8.08
CA ARG A 73 3.58 -15.96 -9.06
C ARG A 73 5.03 -16.06 -8.59
N LEU A 74 5.42 -15.26 -7.58
CA LEU A 74 6.69 -15.36 -6.89
C LEU A 74 6.45 -15.88 -5.48
N SER A 75 7.32 -16.81 -5.04
CA SER A 75 7.37 -17.22 -3.63
C SER A 75 7.97 -16.11 -2.76
N ASP A 76 7.78 -16.20 -1.45
CA ASP A 76 8.36 -15.23 -0.50
C ASP A 76 9.90 -15.18 -0.62
N ALA A 77 10.56 -16.33 -0.78
CA ALA A 77 12.01 -16.38 -1.01
C ALA A 77 12.45 -15.71 -2.32
N GLN A 78 11.64 -15.83 -3.38
CA GLN A 78 11.91 -15.12 -4.64
C GLN A 78 11.69 -13.61 -4.48
N MET A 79 10.69 -13.20 -3.71
CA MET A 79 10.45 -11.79 -3.38
C MET A 79 11.61 -11.21 -2.57
N ASP A 80 12.08 -11.88 -1.53
CA ASP A 80 13.23 -11.41 -0.74
C ASP A 80 14.49 -11.26 -1.62
N ARG A 81 14.68 -12.18 -2.56
CA ARG A 81 15.78 -12.10 -3.53
C ARG A 81 15.60 -10.92 -4.49
N LEU A 82 14.38 -10.67 -4.96
CA LEU A 82 14.06 -9.52 -5.80
C LEU A 82 14.35 -8.21 -5.05
N GLU A 83 13.98 -8.10 -3.78
CA GLU A 83 14.21 -6.88 -2.98
C GLU A 83 15.70 -6.54 -2.88
N ARG A 84 16.55 -7.53 -2.58
CA ARG A 84 18.01 -7.35 -2.55
C ARG A 84 18.57 -6.87 -3.89
N GLU A 85 18.05 -7.38 -5.00
CA GLU A 85 18.51 -6.95 -6.32
C GLU A 85 18.01 -5.55 -6.71
N LEU A 86 16.82 -5.16 -6.24
CA LEU A 86 16.33 -3.79 -6.40
C LEU A 86 17.17 -2.78 -5.60
N GLU A 87 17.66 -3.16 -4.42
CA GLU A 87 18.55 -2.33 -3.58
C GLU A 87 19.91 -2.08 -4.22
N ARG A 88 20.44 -3.04 -4.99
CA ARG A 88 21.68 -2.87 -5.78
C ARG A 88 21.54 -1.83 -6.90
N GLY A 89 20.31 -1.49 -7.25
CA GLY A 89 19.99 -0.45 -8.23
C GLY A 89 20.10 -0.92 -9.69
N PRO A 90 19.53 -0.18 -10.65
CA PRO A 90 19.49 -0.59 -12.06
C PRO A 90 20.87 -0.67 -12.72
N LEU A 91 21.83 0.15 -12.27
CA LEU A 91 23.18 0.16 -12.85
C LEU A 91 23.87 -1.20 -12.70
N ALA A 92 23.68 -1.87 -11.56
CA ALA A 92 24.21 -3.21 -11.30
C ALA A 92 23.66 -4.29 -12.24
N HIS A 93 22.56 -4.00 -12.94
CA HIS A 93 21.89 -4.90 -13.86
C HIS A 93 21.99 -4.46 -15.32
N GLY A 94 22.91 -3.53 -15.61
CA GLY A 94 23.27 -3.10 -16.97
C GLY A 94 22.34 -2.04 -17.57
N TRP A 95 21.57 -1.31 -16.76
CA TRP A 95 20.85 -0.12 -17.23
C TRP A 95 21.73 1.14 -17.04
N GLU A 96 21.64 2.09 -17.97
CA GLU A 96 22.45 3.32 -17.94
C GLU A 96 21.93 4.38 -16.95
N ASP A 97 20.63 4.40 -16.69
CA ASP A 97 19.99 5.34 -15.75
C ASP A 97 19.74 4.65 -14.39
N PRO A 98 20.12 5.27 -13.25
CA PRO A 98 19.93 4.73 -11.91
C PRO A 98 18.47 4.59 -11.44
N ARG A 99 17.47 4.98 -12.25
CA ARG A 99 16.04 4.90 -11.88
C ARG A 99 15.42 3.54 -12.17
N TRP A 100 14.74 2.97 -11.17
CA TRP A 100 13.83 1.86 -11.41
C TRP A 100 12.53 2.35 -12.08
N THR A 101 12.20 1.76 -13.22
CA THR A 101 10.86 1.86 -13.81
C THR A 101 10.15 0.52 -13.66
N LEU A 102 8.82 0.53 -13.64
CA LEU A 102 8.04 -0.71 -13.58
C LEU A 102 8.36 -1.68 -14.72
N ALA A 103 8.69 -1.16 -15.90
CA ALA A 103 9.14 -1.96 -17.04
C ALA A 103 10.50 -2.63 -16.77
N ARG A 104 11.45 -1.92 -16.15
CA ARG A 104 12.76 -2.49 -15.77
C ARG A 104 12.62 -3.55 -14.69
N VAL A 105 11.78 -3.30 -13.68
CA VAL A 105 11.49 -4.29 -12.63
C VAL A 105 10.82 -5.52 -13.22
N LYS A 106 9.85 -5.37 -14.13
CA LYS A 106 9.26 -6.49 -14.88
C LYS A 106 10.33 -7.30 -15.62
N THR A 107 11.24 -6.63 -16.34
CA THR A 107 12.32 -7.30 -17.06
C THR A 107 13.26 -8.04 -16.11
N LEU A 108 13.61 -7.43 -14.97
CA LEU A 108 14.44 -8.06 -13.94
C LEU A 108 13.78 -9.34 -13.40
N ILE A 109 12.49 -9.29 -13.06
CA ILE A 109 11.72 -10.45 -12.60
C ILE A 109 11.75 -11.58 -13.64
N GLY A 110 11.55 -11.24 -14.92
CA GLY A 110 11.63 -12.20 -16.02
C GLY A 110 13.00 -12.85 -16.17
N ARG A 111 14.09 -12.07 -16.02
CA ARG A 111 15.46 -12.58 -16.09
C ARG A 111 15.83 -13.48 -14.91
N MET A 112 15.38 -13.14 -13.70
CA MET A 112 15.77 -13.85 -12.48
C MET A 112 14.96 -15.10 -12.21
N PHE A 113 13.66 -15.08 -12.54
CA PHE A 113 12.72 -16.12 -12.10
C PHE A 113 11.97 -16.78 -13.25
N HIS A 114 12.17 -16.34 -14.50
CA HIS A 114 11.42 -16.80 -15.67
C HIS A 114 9.90 -16.64 -15.53
N VAL A 115 9.47 -15.69 -14.68
CA VAL A 115 8.07 -15.34 -14.46
C VAL A 115 7.76 -14.03 -15.17
N SER A 116 6.72 -14.03 -16.00
CA SER A 116 6.26 -12.81 -16.66
C SER A 116 5.18 -12.10 -15.84
N TYR A 117 5.22 -10.78 -15.82
CA TYR A 117 4.17 -9.92 -15.27
C TYR A 117 3.74 -8.87 -16.29
N THR A 118 2.51 -8.37 -16.18
CA THR A 118 2.14 -7.10 -16.80
C THR A 118 2.79 -5.95 -16.01
N VAL A 119 2.91 -4.76 -16.61
CA VAL A 119 3.45 -3.58 -15.90
C VAL A 119 2.59 -3.26 -14.67
N GLU A 120 1.27 -3.30 -14.84
CA GLU A 120 0.33 -3.12 -13.75
C GLU A 120 0.44 -4.23 -12.69
N GLY A 121 0.60 -5.48 -13.10
CA GLY A 121 0.83 -6.60 -12.20
C GLY A 121 2.11 -6.46 -11.39
N THR A 122 3.16 -5.91 -12.01
CA THR A 122 4.44 -5.59 -11.34
C THR A 122 4.22 -4.51 -10.28
N TRP A 123 3.46 -3.46 -10.58
CA TRP A 123 3.09 -2.44 -9.59
C TRP A 123 2.28 -3.02 -8.43
N ARG A 124 1.24 -3.83 -8.71
CA ARG A 124 0.41 -4.47 -7.68
C ARG A 124 1.24 -5.41 -6.80
N LEU A 125 2.19 -6.14 -7.39
CA LEU A 125 3.15 -6.98 -6.68
C LEU A 125 3.97 -6.12 -5.72
N LEU A 126 4.68 -5.12 -6.23
CA LEU A 126 5.51 -4.22 -5.43
C LEU A 126 4.72 -3.58 -4.29
N LYS A 127 3.51 -3.06 -4.57
CA LYS A 127 2.64 -2.45 -3.57
C LYS A 127 2.25 -3.41 -2.43
N ARG A 128 1.98 -4.68 -2.76
CA ARG A 128 1.66 -5.72 -1.76
C ARG A 128 2.84 -5.98 -0.82
N HIS A 129 4.06 -5.87 -1.31
CA HIS A 129 5.30 -6.03 -0.54
C HIS A 129 5.82 -4.70 0.04
N GLY A 130 4.99 -3.66 0.11
CA GLY A 130 5.33 -2.41 0.81
C GLY A 130 6.20 -1.43 0.00
N TRP A 131 6.37 -1.67 -1.30
CA TRP A 131 7.05 -0.72 -2.19
C TRP A 131 6.10 0.37 -2.66
N SER A 132 6.52 1.62 -2.51
CA SER A 132 5.82 2.81 -3.02
C SER A 132 6.64 3.51 -4.10
N TRP A 133 5.97 4.28 -4.95
CA TRP A 133 6.65 5.15 -5.90
C TRP A 133 7.47 6.20 -5.13
N GLN A 134 8.79 6.13 -5.28
CA GLN A 134 9.69 7.12 -4.71
C GLN A 134 9.94 8.18 -5.78
N GLN A 135 9.35 9.37 -5.59
CA GLN A 135 9.75 10.53 -6.37
C GLN A 135 11.18 10.88 -5.96
N PRO A 136 12.17 10.86 -6.89
CA PRO A 136 13.50 11.36 -6.56
C PRO A 136 13.34 12.80 -6.05
N ALA A 137 13.88 13.10 -4.87
CA ALA A 137 14.03 14.48 -4.47
C ALA A 137 14.82 15.18 -5.59
N ARG A 138 14.25 16.24 -6.20
CA ARG A 138 14.94 17.04 -7.21
C ARG A 138 16.12 17.73 -6.53
N ARG A 139 17.26 17.05 -6.43
CA ARG A 139 18.54 17.59 -5.97
C ARG A 139 19.43 17.76 -7.19
N ALA A 140 19.98 18.96 -7.36
CA ALA A 140 21.01 19.21 -8.36
C ALA A 140 22.25 18.35 -8.04
N ILE A 141 22.88 17.81 -9.08
CA ILE A 141 24.07 16.95 -8.94
C ILE A 141 25.26 17.73 -8.34
N GLU A 142 25.32 19.04 -8.61
CA GLU A 142 26.37 19.96 -8.15
C GLU A 142 26.15 20.50 -6.73
N ARG A 143 25.16 19.97 -6.00
CA ARG A 143 24.82 20.49 -4.67
C ARG A 143 25.94 20.19 -3.68
N ASP A 144 26.55 21.25 -3.18
CA ASP A 144 27.43 21.24 -2.02
C ASP A 144 26.60 21.43 -0.74
N ASP A 145 26.48 20.37 0.07
CA ASP A 145 25.72 20.40 1.31
C ASP A 145 26.35 21.29 2.38
N GLU A 146 27.68 21.50 2.35
CA GLU A 146 28.37 22.43 3.25
C GLU A 146 28.05 23.87 2.86
N ALA A 147 28.11 24.20 1.56
CA ALA A 147 27.73 25.52 1.06
C ALA A 147 26.25 25.85 1.33
N VAL A 148 25.37 24.85 1.24
CA VAL A 148 23.93 25.03 1.57
C VAL A 148 23.73 25.30 3.06
N GLU A 149 24.43 24.59 3.95
CA GLU A 149 24.33 24.82 5.39
C GLU A 149 24.94 26.17 5.81
N LEU A 150 26.05 26.57 5.19
CA LEU A 150 26.68 27.87 5.41
C LEU A 150 25.74 29.00 4.96
N TRP A 151 25.18 28.88 3.75
CA TRP A 151 24.21 29.85 3.24
C TRP A 151 22.96 29.93 4.13
N ARG A 152 22.47 28.79 4.63
CA ARG A 152 21.31 28.74 5.54
C ARG A 152 21.60 29.38 6.90
N LYS A 153 22.83 29.30 7.41
CA LYS A 153 23.21 29.90 8.70
C LYS A 153 23.49 31.39 8.56
N GLU A 154 24.19 31.80 7.50
CA GLU A 154 24.73 33.15 7.38
C GLU A 154 23.88 34.07 6.51
N VAL A 155 23.36 33.58 5.40
CA VAL A 155 22.71 34.41 4.37
C VAL A 155 21.19 34.40 4.51
N TRP A 156 20.61 33.26 4.92
CA TRP A 156 19.15 33.11 5.05
C TRP A 156 18.52 34.11 6.02
N LEU A 157 19.21 34.45 7.12
CA LEU A 157 18.73 35.44 8.08
C LEU A 157 18.71 36.86 7.50
N GLN A 158 19.60 37.16 6.55
CA GLN A 158 19.68 38.47 5.89
C GLN A 158 18.69 38.60 4.72
N VAL A 159 18.44 37.52 3.99
CA VAL A 159 17.53 37.48 2.84
C VAL A 159 16.05 37.39 3.26
N LYS A 160 15.77 36.83 4.44
CA LYS A 160 14.41 36.74 4.97
C LYS A 160 13.92 38.12 5.39
N ALA A 161 13.32 38.85 4.45
CA ALA A 161 12.58 40.07 4.76
C ALA A 161 11.58 39.80 5.91
N PRO A 162 11.46 40.69 6.90
CA PRO A 162 10.41 40.55 7.91
C PRO A 162 9.09 40.46 7.16
N ARG A 163 8.33 39.41 7.46
CA ARG A 163 6.98 39.22 6.93
C ARG A 163 6.24 40.51 7.23
N ARG A 164 5.85 41.29 6.21
CA ARG A 164 4.96 42.44 6.44
C ARG A 164 3.78 41.89 7.23
N LEU A 165 3.56 42.43 8.43
CA LEU A 165 2.30 42.21 9.13
C LEU A 165 1.24 42.62 8.13
N ALA A 166 0.37 41.66 7.76
CA ALA A 166 -0.74 41.96 6.88
C ALA A 166 -1.55 43.06 7.57
N GLU A 167 -1.50 44.28 7.06
CA GLU A 167 -2.47 45.28 7.48
C GLU A 167 -3.86 44.71 7.19
N PRO A 168 -4.82 44.79 8.12
CA PRO A 168 -6.17 44.29 7.88
C PRO A 168 -6.71 44.92 6.60
N GLY A 169 -6.88 44.10 5.56
CA GLY A 169 -7.45 44.57 4.30
C GLY A 169 -8.86 45.09 4.55
N TRP A 170 -9.06 46.40 4.38
CA TRP A 170 -10.38 47.02 4.49
C TRP A 170 -11.24 46.54 3.32
N SER A 171 -12.09 45.54 3.55
CA SER A 171 -13.13 45.16 2.59
C SER A 171 -14.31 46.12 2.73
N SER A 172 -14.39 47.12 1.86
CA SER A 172 -15.56 47.99 1.74
C SER A 172 -16.78 47.14 1.38
N ARG A 173 -17.80 47.15 2.23
CA ARG A 173 -19.07 46.43 2.01
C ARG A 173 -19.81 47.12 0.85
N THR A 174 -19.79 46.50 -0.33
CA THR A 174 -20.52 46.97 -1.51
C THR A 174 -22.02 47.00 -1.19
N LYS A 175 -22.65 48.18 -1.27
CA LYS A 175 -24.10 48.34 -1.12
C LYS A 175 -24.81 47.68 -2.32
N PRO A 176 -25.89 46.90 -2.13
CA PRO A 176 -26.71 46.49 -3.26
C PRO A 176 -27.43 47.72 -3.83
N GLY A 177 -27.22 47.98 -5.12
CA GLY A 177 -27.94 49.03 -5.84
C GLY A 177 -29.44 48.71 -5.89
N ARG A 178 -30.27 49.69 -5.51
CA ARG A 178 -31.72 49.64 -5.72
C ARG A 178 -32.02 49.91 -7.20
N ARG A 179 -32.78 49.01 -7.84
CA ARG A 179 -33.75 49.32 -8.89
C ARG A 179 -34.93 48.38 -8.72
#